data_AF-A0A165V9N9-F1
#
_entry.id   AF-A0A165V9N9-F1
#
_cell.length_a   1.000
_cell.length_b   1.000
_cell.length_c   1.000
_cell.angle_alpha   90.00
_cell.angle_beta   90.00
_cell.angle_gamma   90.00
#
_symmetry.space_group_name_H-M   'P 1'
#
loop_
_entity.id
_entity.type
_entity.pdbx_description
1 polymer ?
#
loop_
_entity_poly.entity_id
_entity_poly.type
_entity_poly.pdbx_seq_one_letter_code
_entity_poly.pdbx_strand_id
1 'polypeptide(L)'
;MALQTLRKYNTVFIVDDSSSMEGRLWTEARSVLANLAHVAQKYDVDGIDVCFLNSRLKGDKLKSAASVQRLFDTTRPYGATPIGERLESLLLDYLEKLEKAKDEYNAGDRGAMAGIKPVNYIVITDGAATDDVEGPIVSAARRLDVKHFPLSQVGIQFVQIGNYRQATRFLQELDDTLSAQNGVRDMVDTTPYTGELTVERLTKILLGGINRRVDRKGALSVLE
;
A
#
# COMPACT_ATOMS: atom_id res chain seq x y z
N MET A 1 11.96 -14.85 8.33
CA MET A 1 12.69 -13.99 7.37
C MET A 1 11.79 -13.02 6.58
N ALA A 2 10.49 -13.30 6.42
CA ALA A 2 9.49 -12.40 5.83
C ALA A 2 9.52 -10.94 6.33
N LEU A 3 9.36 -10.71 7.64
CA LEU A 3 9.23 -9.37 8.23
C LEU A 3 10.51 -8.52 8.15
N GLN A 4 11.70 -9.13 8.01
CA GLN A 4 12.94 -8.37 7.76
C GLN A 4 12.94 -7.72 6.38
N THR A 5 12.20 -8.28 5.42
CA THR A 5 12.01 -7.69 4.09
C THR A 5 11.41 -6.29 4.21
N LEU A 6 10.49 -6.07 5.17
CA LEU A 6 9.84 -4.78 5.37
C LEU A 6 10.79 -3.64 5.69
N ARG A 7 11.94 -3.92 6.33
CA ARG A 7 12.96 -2.88 6.60
C ARG A 7 13.58 -2.30 5.32
N LYS A 8 13.51 -3.04 4.22
CA LYS A 8 14.01 -2.61 2.91
C LYS A 8 13.03 -1.70 2.17
N TYR A 9 11.78 -1.62 2.62
CA TYR A 9 10.71 -0.87 1.98
C TYR A 9 10.25 0.27 2.88
N ASN A 10 9.75 1.33 2.28
CA ASN A 10 8.85 2.26 2.95
C ASN A 10 7.43 1.71 2.82
N THR A 11 6.73 1.52 3.93
CA THR A 11 5.33 1.07 3.91
C THR A 11 4.43 2.24 4.25
N VAL A 12 3.53 2.56 3.30
CA VAL A 12 2.59 3.68 3.41
C VAL A 12 1.17 3.12 3.35
N PHE A 13 0.43 3.29 4.43
CA PHE A 13 -0.99 2.95 4.48
C PHE A 13 -1.82 4.14 4.00
N ILE A 14 -2.67 3.89 3.02
CA ILE A 14 -3.62 4.85 2.47
C ILE A 14 -4.99 4.40 2.96
N VAL A 15 -5.57 5.14 3.90
CA VAL A 15 -6.82 4.77 4.56
C VAL A 15 -7.98 5.49 3.90
N ASP A 16 -8.97 4.72 3.50
CA ASP A 16 -10.26 5.23 3.09
C ASP A 16 -10.95 5.92 4.27
N ASP A 17 -11.09 7.24 4.18
CA ASP A 17 -11.86 8.08 5.06
C ASP A 17 -13.08 8.65 4.33
N SER A 18 -13.63 7.95 3.34
CA SER A 18 -14.90 8.31 2.69
C SER A 18 -16.09 8.09 3.60
N SER A 19 -17.25 8.67 3.27
CA SER A 19 -18.45 8.54 4.10
C SER A 19 -18.93 7.08 4.30
N SER A 20 -18.62 6.14 3.39
CA SER A 20 -19.01 4.72 3.55
C SER A 20 -18.33 4.05 4.73
N MET A 21 -17.17 4.54 5.13
CA MET A 21 -16.39 3.98 6.22
C MET A 21 -16.96 4.30 7.61
N GLU A 22 -17.94 5.20 7.73
CA GLU A 22 -18.44 5.67 9.02
C GLU A 22 -18.91 4.53 9.97
N GLY A 23 -18.58 4.67 11.26
CA GLY A 23 -18.98 3.72 12.29
C GLY A 23 -18.07 2.49 12.38
N ARG A 24 -18.62 1.31 12.06
CA ARG A 24 -17.96 0.03 12.31
C ARG A 24 -16.71 -0.15 11.46
N LEU A 25 -16.75 0.19 10.18
CA LEU A 25 -15.66 -0.03 9.23
C LEU A 25 -14.44 0.84 9.56
N TRP A 26 -14.68 2.11 9.94
CA TRP A 26 -13.65 3.01 10.47
C TRP A 26 -12.99 2.46 11.73
N THR A 27 -13.78 1.89 12.63
CA THR A 27 -13.28 1.27 13.87
C THR A 27 -12.44 0.03 13.58
N GLU A 28 -12.85 -0.78 12.59
CA GLU A 28 -12.08 -1.94 12.13
C GLU A 28 -10.76 -1.52 11.47
N ALA A 29 -10.77 -0.52 10.58
CA ALA A 29 -9.55 0.04 9.97
C ALA A 29 -8.56 0.54 11.03
N ARG A 30 -9.05 1.27 12.03
CA ARG A 30 -8.26 1.74 13.18
C ARG A 30 -7.60 0.56 13.92
N SER A 31 -8.36 -0.50 14.18
CA SER A 31 -7.89 -1.69 14.89
C SER A 31 -6.80 -2.43 14.11
N VAL A 32 -7.01 -2.62 12.80
CA VAL A 32 -6.05 -3.25 11.89
C VAL A 32 -4.71 -2.48 11.91
N LEU A 33 -4.75 -1.16 11.76
CA LEU A 33 -3.54 -0.34 11.77
C LEU A 33 -2.85 -0.26 13.14
N ALA A 34 -3.63 -0.23 14.23
CA ALA A 34 -3.06 -0.26 15.57
C ALA A 34 -2.28 -1.56 15.83
N ASN A 35 -2.81 -2.70 15.37
CA ASN A 35 -2.13 -3.99 15.44
C ASN A 35 -0.89 -4.03 14.55
N LEU A 36 -0.97 -3.50 13.34
CA LEU A 36 0.16 -3.38 12.42
C LEU A 36 1.29 -2.52 12.98
N ALA A 37 0.97 -1.36 13.58
CA ALA A 37 1.96 -0.50 14.22
C ALA A 37 2.65 -1.20 15.41
N HIS A 38 1.89 -1.98 16.19
CA HIS A 38 2.44 -2.79 17.27
C HIS A 38 3.39 -3.88 16.75
N VAL A 39 3.04 -4.53 15.64
CA VAL A 39 3.91 -5.51 14.96
C VAL A 39 5.18 -4.83 14.45
N ALA A 40 5.06 -3.69 13.77
CA ALA A 40 6.20 -2.92 13.26
C ALA A 40 7.18 -2.54 14.39
N GLN A 41 6.65 -2.14 15.55
CA GLN A 41 7.44 -1.87 16.75
C GLN A 41 8.21 -3.10 17.23
N LYS A 42 7.55 -4.26 17.32
CA LYS A 42 8.17 -5.51 17.80
C LYS A 42 9.34 -5.98 16.92
N TYR A 43 9.30 -5.68 15.63
CA TYR A 43 10.31 -6.09 14.66
C TYR A 43 11.32 -4.97 14.29
N ASP A 44 11.37 -3.89 15.08
CA ASP A 44 12.29 -2.75 14.89
C ASP A 44 12.28 -2.20 13.45
N VAL A 45 11.07 -2.07 12.89
CA VAL A 45 10.85 -1.34 11.65
C VAL A 45 10.78 0.15 11.98
N ASP A 46 11.13 1.01 11.02
CA ASP A 46 11.14 2.48 11.19
C ASP A 46 9.76 3.09 11.56
N GLY A 47 8.70 2.29 11.60
CA GLY A 47 7.31 2.67 11.82
C GLY A 47 6.48 2.47 10.56
N ILE A 48 5.20 2.83 10.62
CA ILE A 48 4.31 2.86 9.46
C ILE A 48 3.93 4.30 9.14
N ASP A 49 3.90 4.67 7.87
CA ASP A 49 3.33 5.94 7.43
C ASP A 49 1.84 5.73 7.15
N VAL A 50 1.00 6.66 7.57
CA VAL A 50 -0.46 6.61 7.38
C VAL A 50 -0.92 7.94 6.79
N CYS A 51 -1.63 7.87 5.67
CA CYS A 51 -2.34 9.00 5.08
C CYS A 51 -3.77 8.57 4.70
N PHE A 52 -4.61 9.53 4.33
CA PHE A 52 -6.01 9.29 3.99
C PHE A 52 -6.31 9.63 2.53
N LEU A 53 -7.46 9.18 2.02
CA LEU A 53 -7.96 9.53 0.68
C LEU A 53 -8.37 11.02 0.61
N ASN A 54 -9.18 11.48 1.55
CA ASN A 54 -9.78 12.81 1.54
C ASN A 54 -9.01 13.78 2.46
N SER A 55 -8.67 13.35 3.68
CA SER A 55 -8.01 14.20 4.67
C SER A 55 -6.55 14.48 4.34
N ARG A 56 -6.12 15.73 4.61
CA ARG A 56 -4.72 16.15 4.53
C ARG A 56 -3.90 15.74 5.76
N LEU A 57 -4.55 15.25 6.81
CA LEU A 57 -3.86 14.74 7.99
C LEU A 57 -3.05 13.50 7.60
N LYS A 58 -1.94 13.29 8.32
CA LYS A 58 -1.08 12.13 8.14
C LYS A 58 -0.32 11.83 9.42
N GLY A 59 0.12 10.59 9.56
CA GLY A 59 1.05 10.16 10.59
C GLY A 59 2.30 9.57 9.95
N ASP A 60 3.45 10.16 10.23
CA ASP A 60 4.73 9.67 9.72
C ASP A 60 5.39 8.79 10.80
N LYS A 61 5.91 7.62 10.40
CA LYS A 61 6.65 6.67 11.24
C LYS A 61 5.96 6.31 12.56
N LEU A 62 4.67 6.01 12.49
CA LEU A 62 3.89 5.60 13.66
C LEU A 62 4.39 4.26 14.18
N LYS A 63 4.81 4.23 15.44
CA LYS A 63 5.38 3.05 16.12
C LYS A 63 4.52 2.50 17.27
N SER A 64 3.33 3.05 17.50
CA SER A 64 2.48 2.59 18.60
C SER A 64 1.00 2.67 18.27
N ALA A 65 0.24 1.71 18.79
CA ALA A 65 -1.21 1.68 18.70
C ALA A 65 -1.86 3.00 19.17
N ALA A 66 -1.34 3.58 20.26
CA ALA A 66 -1.83 4.86 20.79
C ALA A 66 -1.65 6.02 19.79
N SER A 67 -0.59 6.02 18.98
CA SER A 67 -0.38 7.08 17.98
C SER A 67 -1.32 6.93 16.79
N VAL A 68 -1.58 5.69 16.37
CA VAL A 68 -2.61 5.38 15.36
C VAL A 68 -3.99 5.79 15.87
N GLN A 69 -4.34 5.45 17.10
CA GLN A 69 -5.62 5.83 17.71
C GLN A 69 -5.81 7.35 17.69
N ARG A 70 -4.81 8.12 18.15
CA ARG A 70 -4.88 9.59 18.11
C ARG A 70 -5.09 10.14 16.71
N LEU A 71 -4.39 9.58 15.70
CA LEU A 71 -4.58 10.00 14.31
C LEU A 71 -6.03 9.78 13.86
N PHE A 72 -6.61 8.61 14.16
CA PHE A 72 -8.00 8.30 13.86
C PHE A 72 -9.01 9.12 14.66
N ASP A 73 -8.69 9.51 15.89
CA ASP A 73 -9.58 10.35 16.71
C ASP A 73 -9.62 11.80 16.20
N THR A 74 -8.58 12.23 15.46
CA THR A 74 -8.51 13.56 14.81
C THR A 74 -9.02 13.59 13.36
N THR A 75 -9.27 12.42 12.76
CA THR A 75 -9.80 12.30 11.40
C THR A 75 -11.24 11.78 11.46
N ARG A 76 -12.13 12.33 10.63
CA ARG A 76 -13.50 11.85 10.51
C ARG A 76 -13.75 11.38 9.07
N PRO A 77 -14.48 10.29 8.85
CA PRO A 77 -14.90 9.91 7.50
C PRO A 77 -15.79 10.98 6.86
N TYR A 78 -15.53 11.33 5.59
CA TYR A 78 -16.35 12.23 4.77
C TYR A 78 -16.03 12.06 3.27
N GLY A 79 -16.99 12.41 2.43
CA GLY A 79 -16.77 12.56 1.00
C GLY A 79 -16.80 11.25 0.22
N ALA A 80 -16.22 11.30 -0.98
CA ALA A 80 -16.17 10.20 -1.94
C ALA A 80 -14.96 9.28 -1.67
N THR A 81 -14.74 8.30 -2.53
CA THR A 81 -13.67 7.30 -2.42
C THR A 81 -12.64 7.49 -3.56
N PRO A 82 -11.86 8.60 -3.59
CA PRO A 82 -10.95 8.95 -4.68
C PRO A 82 -9.62 8.18 -4.58
N ILE A 83 -9.67 6.86 -4.81
CA ILE A 83 -8.50 5.99 -4.72
C ILE A 83 -7.49 6.34 -5.81
N GLY A 84 -7.97 6.56 -7.03
CA GLY A 84 -7.13 6.84 -8.20
C GLY A 84 -6.32 8.12 -8.04
N GLU A 85 -6.99 9.23 -7.74
CA GLU A 85 -6.38 10.55 -7.53
C GLU A 85 -5.33 10.49 -6.41
N ARG A 86 -5.66 9.84 -5.28
CA ARG A 86 -4.73 9.76 -4.15
C ARG A 86 -3.51 8.91 -4.47
N LEU A 87 -3.69 7.76 -5.14
CA LEU A 87 -2.59 6.92 -5.59
C LEU A 87 -1.73 7.64 -6.62
N GLU A 88 -2.33 8.34 -7.58
CA GLU A 88 -1.61 9.10 -8.60
C GLU A 88 -0.67 10.12 -7.95
N SER A 89 -1.18 10.94 -7.03
CA SER A 89 -0.37 11.92 -6.31
C SER A 89 0.84 11.29 -5.60
N LEU A 90 0.64 10.19 -4.88
CA LEU A 90 1.72 9.51 -4.14
C LEU A 90 2.71 8.81 -5.08
N LEU A 91 2.23 8.21 -6.16
CA LEU A 91 3.06 7.56 -7.17
C LEU A 91 3.92 8.59 -7.92
N LEU A 92 3.34 9.72 -8.34
CA LEU A 92 4.05 10.80 -9.01
C LEU A 92 5.16 11.35 -8.11
N ASP A 93 4.84 11.72 -6.87
CA ASP A 93 5.81 12.23 -5.90
C ASP A 93 7.00 11.29 -5.68
N TYR A 94 6.75 9.98 -5.66
CA TYR A 94 7.79 8.97 -5.49
C TYR A 94 8.60 8.76 -6.77
N LEU A 95 7.93 8.63 -7.92
CA LEU A 95 8.57 8.38 -9.21
C LEU A 95 9.47 9.55 -9.60
N GLU A 96 9.05 10.79 -9.41
CA GLU A 96 9.90 11.95 -9.73
C GLU A 96 11.21 11.95 -8.94
N LYS A 97 11.17 11.63 -7.65
CA LYS A 97 12.37 11.51 -6.81
C LYS A 97 13.26 10.35 -7.27
N LEU A 98 12.65 9.21 -7.56
CA LEU A 98 13.35 8.01 -8.01
C LEU A 98 14.01 8.22 -9.38
N GLU A 99 13.30 8.83 -10.31
CA GLU A 99 13.77 9.08 -11.67
C GLU A 99 14.89 10.12 -11.68
N LYS A 100 14.77 11.19 -10.88
CA LYS A 100 15.84 12.17 -10.69
C LYS A 100 17.11 11.53 -10.14
N ALA A 101 16.98 10.74 -9.07
CA ALA A 101 18.11 10.01 -8.48
C ALA A 101 18.76 9.05 -9.49
N LYS A 102 17.97 8.43 -10.36
CA LYS A 102 18.47 7.55 -11.42
C LYS A 102 19.25 8.33 -12.48
N ASP A 103 18.78 9.51 -12.85
CA ASP A 103 19.45 10.35 -13.84
C ASP A 103 20.80 10.88 -13.29
N GLU A 104 20.82 11.30 -12.02
CA GLU A 104 22.05 11.68 -11.30
C GLU A 104 23.04 10.50 -11.19
N TYR A 105 22.54 9.30 -10.90
CA TYR A 105 23.35 8.08 -10.89
C TYR A 105 23.97 7.76 -12.25
N ASN A 106 23.20 7.92 -13.32
CA ASN A 106 23.68 7.71 -14.69
C ASN A 106 24.71 8.80 -15.09
N ALA A 107 24.60 10.01 -14.52
CA ALA A 107 25.53 11.11 -14.72
C ALA A 107 26.85 10.96 -13.92
N GLY A 108 26.95 9.95 -13.04
CA GLY A 108 28.18 9.59 -12.34
C GLY A 108 28.10 9.62 -10.82
N ASP A 109 27.01 10.13 -10.23
CA ASP A 109 26.82 10.12 -8.78
C ASP A 109 26.36 8.73 -8.31
N ARG A 110 27.33 7.86 -8.00
CA ARG A 110 27.04 6.50 -7.50
C ARG A 110 26.27 6.49 -6.18
N GLY A 111 26.20 7.61 -5.47
CA GLY A 111 25.44 7.77 -4.23
C GLY A 111 24.01 8.27 -4.42
N ALA A 112 23.61 8.78 -5.60
CA ALA A 112 22.30 9.42 -5.78
C ALA A 112 21.10 8.49 -5.48
N MET A 113 21.26 7.19 -5.77
CA MET A 113 20.24 6.17 -5.45
C MET A 113 20.26 5.76 -3.97
N ALA A 114 21.32 6.09 -3.22
CA ALA A 114 21.46 5.73 -1.82
C ALA A 114 20.46 6.53 -0.98
N GLY A 115 19.39 5.87 -0.56
CA GLY A 115 18.33 6.46 0.25
C GLY A 115 16.93 6.36 -0.37
N ILE A 116 16.82 6.05 -1.66
CA ILE A 116 15.52 5.78 -2.29
C ILE A 116 15.15 4.31 -2.07
N LYS A 117 14.53 4.03 -0.93
CA LYS A 117 13.96 2.70 -0.64
C LYS A 117 12.78 2.42 -1.57
N PRO A 118 12.61 1.18 -2.05
CA PRO A 118 11.35 0.70 -2.60
C PRO A 118 10.14 1.04 -1.71
N VAL A 119 8.96 1.21 -2.31
CA VAL A 119 7.74 1.56 -1.56
C VAL A 119 6.67 0.48 -1.71
N ASN A 120 5.94 0.23 -0.63
CA ASN A 120 4.73 -0.59 -0.63
C ASN A 120 3.55 0.28 -0.16
N TYR A 121 2.62 0.57 -1.08
CA TYR A 121 1.39 1.28 -0.78
C TYR A 121 0.31 0.27 -0.39
N ILE A 122 -0.29 0.43 0.79
CA ILE A 122 -1.34 -0.46 1.28
C ILE A 122 -2.62 0.35 1.43
N VAL A 123 -3.56 0.18 0.51
CA VAL A 123 -4.85 0.86 0.50
C VAL A 123 -5.83 0.05 1.34
N ILE A 124 -6.44 0.66 2.35
CA ILE A 124 -7.47 0.05 3.21
C ILE A 124 -8.81 0.72 2.89
N THR A 125 -9.77 -0.03 2.34
CA THR A 125 -11.05 0.53 1.85
C THR A 125 -12.21 -0.46 2.00
N ASP A 126 -13.44 0.02 2.16
CA ASP A 126 -14.66 -0.81 2.11
C ASP A 126 -15.41 -0.76 0.77
N GLY A 127 -15.12 0.26 -0.03
CA GLY A 127 -15.90 0.66 -1.19
C GLY A 127 -15.18 0.42 -2.52
N ALA A 128 -15.95 0.59 -3.60
CA ALA A 128 -15.36 0.74 -4.92
C ALA A 128 -14.92 2.20 -5.10
N ALA A 129 -13.83 2.41 -5.84
CA ALA A 129 -13.36 3.74 -6.17
C ALA A 129 -14.45 4.56 -6.89
N THR A 130 -14.48 5.87 -6.63
CA THR A 130 -15.37 6.81 -7.33
C THR A 130 -14.72 7.42 -8.59
N ASP A 131 -13.49 7.00 -8.89
CA ASP A 131 -12.62 7.51 -9.93
C ASP A 131 -11.84 6.36 -10.62
N ASP A 132 -11.02 6.71 -11.62
CA ASP A 132 -10.18 5.74 -12.33
C ASP A 132 -8.93 5.38 -11.50
N VAL A 133 -8.84 4.11 -11.11
CA VAL A 133 -7.69 3.56 -10.37
C VAL A 133 -6.66 2.93 -11.31
N GLU A 134 -7.10 2.39 -12.44
CA GLU A 134 -6.25 1.64 -13.35
C GLU A 134 -5.24 2.57 -14.05
N GLY A 135 -5.71 3.71 -14.55
CA GLY A 135 -4.89 4.67 -15.30
C GLY A 135 -3.61 5.09 -14.57
N PRO A 136 -3.70 5.60 -13.32
CA PRO A 136 -2.52 5.96 -12.52
C PRO A 136 -1.53 4.81 -12.30
N ILE A 137 -2.04 3.60 -12.02
CA ILE A 137 -1.21 2.42 -11.77
C ILE A 137 -0.48 2.00 -13.06
N VAL A 138 -1.19 1.93 -14.19
CA VAL A 138 -0.62 1.58 -15.49
C VAL A 138 0.41 2.62 -15.93
N SER A 139 0.14 3.91 -15.72
CA SER A 139 1.08 5.00 -15.99
C SER A 139 2.38 4.84 -15.18
N ALA A 140 2.26 4.58 -13.87
CA ALA A 140 3.41 4.34 -13.00
C ALA A 140 4.20 3.09 -13.42
N ALA A 141 3.50 1.99 -13.72
CA ALA A 141 4.10 0.74 -14.17
C ALA A 141 4.94 0.93 -15.45
N ARG A 142 4.40 1.64 -16.44
CA ARG A 142 5.11 1.97 -17.69
C ARG A 142 6.36 2.82 -17.44
N ARG A 143 6.27 3.86 -16.60
CA ARG A 143 7.44 4.69 -16.24
C ARG A 143 8.54 3.86 -15.59
N LEU A 144 8.17 2.95 -14.68
CA LEU A 144 9.10 2.05 -14.04
C LEU A 144 9.78 1.10 -15.05
N ASP A 145 9.02 0.57 -16.02
CA ASP A 145 9.51 -0.32 -17.08
C ASP A 145 10.47 0.38 -18.04
N VAL A 146 10.12 1.60 -18.49
CA VAL A 146 10.94 2.40 -19.43
C VAL A 146 12.34 2.68 -18.87
N LYS A 147 12.45 2.99 -17.57
CA LYS A 147 13.75 3.24 -16.91
C LYS A 147 14.38 1.99 -16.29
N HIS A 148 13.83 0.81 -16.56
CA HIS A 148 14.33 -0.49 -16.10
C HIS A 148 14.51 -0.59 -14.58
N PHE A 149 13.58 0.00 -13.81
CA PHE A 149 13.59 -0.17 -12.35
C PHE A 149 13.21 -1.60 -11.95
N PRO A 150 13.75 -2.12 -10.82
CA PRO A 150 13.40 -3.45 -10.32
C PRO A 150 11.88 -3.64 -10.22
N LEU A 151 11.41 -4.87 -10.46
CA LEU A 151 9.98 -5.20 -10.37
C LEU A 151 9.41 -4.93 -8.98
N SER A 152 10.25 -5.05 -7.95
CA SER A 152 9.89 -4.80 -6.56
C SER A 152 10.06 -3.35 -6.12
N GLN A 153 10.26 -2.39 -7.03
CA GLN A 153 10.50 -0.98 -6.67
C GLN A 153 9.26 -0.29 -6.09
N VAL A 154 8.08 -0.71 -6.58
CA VAL A 154 6.77 -0.26 -6.10
C VAL A 154 5.87 -1.49 -6.02
N GLY A 155 5.16 -1.62 -4.90
CA GLY A 155 4.04 -2.54 -4.74
C GLY A 155 2.80 -1.79 -4.27
N ILE A 156 1.63 -2.28 -4.68
CA ILE A 156 0.32 -1.77 -4.27
C ILE A 156 -0.49 -2.95 -3.74
N GLN A 157 -0.95 -2.85 -2.50
CA GLN A 157 -1.81 -3.84 -1.87
C GLN A 157 -3.16 -3.20 -1.56
N PHE A 158 -4.24 -3.81 -2.06
CA PHE A 158 -5.58 -3.48 -1.60
C PHE A 158 -5.99 -4.41 -0.46
N VAL A 159 -6.47 -3.83 0.63
CA VAL A 159 -7.05 -4.52 1.78
C VAL A 159 -8.51 -4.10 1.89
N GLN A 160 -9.40 -4.99 1.47
CA GLN A 160 -10.83 -4.72 1.54
C GLN A 160 -11.34 -4.95 2.98
N ILE A 161 -11.89 -3.93 3.63
CA ILE A 161 -12.64 -4.07 4.89
C ILE A 161 -14.13 -4.22 4.58
N GLY A 162 -14.83 -5.06 5.34
CA GLY A 162 -16.23 -5.36 5.05
C GLY A 162 -16.38 -6.35 3.88
N ASN A 163 -17.59 -6.41 3.32
CA ASN A 163 -17.98 -7.47 2.38
C ASN A 163 -18.81 -6.95 1.20
N TYR A 164 -18.63 -5.68 0.84
CA TYR A 164 -19.35 -5.09 -0.28
C TYR A 164 -18.94 -5.77 -1.59
N ARG A 165 -19.89 -6.46 -2.23
CA ARG A 165 -19.61 -7.35 -3.36
C ARG A 165 -19.04 -6.62 -4.58
N GLN A 166 -19.46 -5.38 -4.82
CA GLN A 166 -18.96 -4.61 -5.95
C GLN A 166 -17.50 -4.19 -5.74
N ALA A 167 -17.14 -3.77 -4.51
CA ALA A 167 -15.75 -3.52 -4.14
C ALA A 167 -14.91 -4.79 -4.29
N THR A 168 -15.41 -5.95 -3.82
CA THR A 168 -14.69 -7.22 -3.96
C THR A 168 -14.38 -7.54 -5.43
N ARG A 169 -15.36 -7.44 -6.32
CA ARG A 169 -15.16 -7.71 -7.75
C ARG A 169 -14.17 -6.74 -8.38
N PHE A 170 -14.33 -5.44 -8.09
CA PHE A 170 -13.46 -4.39 -8.62
C PHE A 170 -12.00 -4.62 -8.22
N LEU A 171 -11.73 -4.89 -6.94
CA LEU A 171 -10.37 -5.12 -6.45
C LEU A 171 -9.77 -6.44 -6.95
N GLN A 172 -10.59 -7.47 -7.16
CA GLN A 172 -10.15 -8.73 -7.77
C GLN A 172 -9.80 -8.54 -9.25
N GLU A 173 -10.59 -7.77 -10.00
CA GLU A 173 -10.30 -7.47 -11.41
C GLU A 173 -8.98 -6.69 -11.55
N LEU A 174 -8.75 -5.68 -10.70
CA LEU A 174 -7.48 -4.95 -10.65
C LEU A 174 -6.26 -5.85 -10.39
N ASP A 175 -6.42 -6.89 -9.57
CA ASP A 175 -5.37 -7.85 -9.22
C ASP A 175 -5.11 -8.84 -10.39
N ASP A 176 -6.18 -9.49 -10.86
CA ASP A 176 -6.09 -10.59 -11.83
C ASP A 176 -5.74 -10.14 -13.26
N THR A 177 -6.21 -8.97 -13.69
CA THR A 177 -6.23 -8.63 -15.13
C THR A 177 -5.36 -7.45 -15.53
N LEU A 178 -5.06 -6.53 -14.60
CA LEU A 178 -4.40 -5.25 -14.92
C LEU A 178 -3.07 -5.43 -15.65
N SER A 179 -2.22 -6.33 -15.17
CA SER A 179 -0.89 -6.57 -15.76
C SER A 179 -0.98 -7.18 -17.17
N ALA A 180 -1.81 -8.20 -17.33
CA ALA A 180 -1.96 -8.94 -18.59
C ALA A 180 -2.67 -8.12 -19.67
N GLN A 181 -3.71 -7.37 -19.32
CA GLN A 181 -4.47 -6.54 -20.27
C GLN A 181 -3.65 -5.36 -20.79
N ASN A 182 -2.80 -4.78 -19.95
CA ASN A 182 -2.03 -3.58 -20.29
C ASN A 182 -0.59 -3.86 -20.73
N GLY A 183 -0.13 -5.11 -20.63
CA GLY A 183 1.25 -5.50 -20.95
C GLY A 183 2.28 -4.83 -20.03
N VAL A 184 1.94 -4.65 -18.76
CA VAL A 184 2.79 -3.98 -17.75
C VAL A 184 3.23 -4.95 -16.66
N ARG A 185 4.24 -4.54 -15.88
CA ARG A 185 4.65 -5.29 -14.69
C ARG A 185 3.48 -5.54 -13.73
N ASP A 186 3.48 -6.74 -13.17
CA ASP A 186 2.65 -7.12 -12.04
C ASP A 186 3.20 -6.52 -10.72
N MET A 187 2.37 -5.70 -10.07
CA MET A 187 2.68 -4.90 -8.88
C MET A 187 1.44 -4.58 -8.00
N VAL A 188 0.29 -5.21 -8.25
CA VAL A 188 -0.97 -5.04 -7.50
C VAL A 188 -1.35 -6.39 -6.89
N ASP A 189 -1.79 -6.43 -5.65
CA ASP A 189 -2.41 -7.63 -5.02
C ASP A 189 -3.59 -7.21 -4.14
N THR A 190 -4.59 -8.08 -4.02
CA THR A 190 -5.79 -7.85 -3.21
C THR A 190 -5.94 -8.90 -2.09
N THR A 191 -6.30 -8.42 -0.90
CA THR A 191 -6.60 -9.27 0.26
C THR A 191 -7.92 -8.85 0.92
N PRO A 192 -8.95 -9.71 0.97
CA PRO A 192 -10.16 -9.43 1.74
C PRO A 192 -9.92 -9.59 3.24
N TYR A 193 -10.37 -8.63 4.04
CA TYR A 193 -10.33 -8.66 5.50
C TYR A 193 -11.66 -9.16 6.07
N THR A 194 -11.61 -10.36 6.68
CA THR A 194 -12.80 -11.04 7.23
C THR A 194 -12.96 -10.84 8.75
N GLY A 195 -12.35 -9.81 9.32
CA GLY A 195 -12.39 -9.53 10.77
C GLY A 195 -11.31 -10.24 11.61
N GLU A 196 -10.51 -11.12 11.01
CA GLU A 196 -9.41 -11.82 11.68
C GLU A 196 -8.06 -11.51 11.01
N LEU A 197 -7.11 -11.03 11.82
CA LEU A 197 -5.76 -10.68 11.37
C LEU A 197 -4.75 -11.77 11.81
N THR A 198 -4.82 -12.93 11.16
CA THR A 198 -3.84 -14.01 11.37
C THR A 198 -2.44 -13.58 10.91
N VAL A 199 -1.38 -14.24 11.40
CA VAL A 199 0.01 -13.97 10.97
C VAL A 199 0.16 -14.14 9.46
N GLU A 200 -0.52 -15.12 8.88
CA GLU A 200 -0.52 -15.37 7.43
C GLU A 200 -1.17 -14.22 6.66
N ARG A 201 -2.34 -13.75 7.09
CA ARG A 201 -3.03 -12.60 6.47
C ARG A 201 -2.21 -11.33 6.62
N LEU A 202 -1.62 -11.13 7.79
CA LEU A 202 -0.72 -10.01 8.05
C LEU A 202 0.49 -10.04 7.10
N THR A 203 1.07 -11.22 6.91
CA THR A 203 2.19 -11.43 5.99
C THR A 203 1.76 -11.16 4.55
N LYS A 204 0.56 -11.61 4.14
CA LYS A 204 0.00 -11.31 2.82
C LYS A 204 -0.18 -9.80 2.65
N ILE A 205 -0.85 -9.12 3.57
CA ILE A 205 -1.05 -7.65 3.53
C ILE A 205 0.27 -6.90 3.39
N LEU A 206 1.30 -7.32 4.13
CA LEU A 206 2.56 -6.62 4.18
C LEU A 206 3.50 -6.91 3.00
N LEU A 207 3.36 -8.07 2.36
CA LEU A 207 4.31 -8.55 1.36
C LEU A 207 3.71 -8.91 0.00
N GLY A 208 2.39 -9.03 -0.13
CA GLY A 208 1.71 -9.47 -1.36
C GLY A 208 2.10 -8.62 -2.56
N GLY A 209 1.91 -7.30 -2.45
CA GLY A 209 2.29 -6.34 -3.49
C GLY A 209 3.80 -6.22 -3.80
N ILE A 210 4.71 -6.77 -2.97
CA ILE A 210 6.17 -6.61 -3.15
C ILE A 210 6.96 -7.91 -3.25
N ASN A 211 6.37 -9.06 -2.94
CA ASN A 211 7.01 -10.36 -2.96
C ASN A 211 6.13 -11.42 -3.64
N ARG A 212 6.38 -11.62 -4.93
CA ARG A 212 5.66 -12.59 -5.77
C ARG A 212 5.73 -14.04 -5.31
N ARG A 213 6.65 -14.41 -4.40
CA ARG A 213 6.68 -15.77 -3.82
C ARG A 213 5.62 -15.92 -2.72
N VAL A 214 5.38 -14.87 -1.93
CA VAL A 214 4.29 -14.83 -0.93
C VAL A 214 2.96 -14.97 -1.65
N ASP A 215 2.82 -14.24 -2.75
CA ASP A 215 1.64 -14.27 -3.59
C ASP A 215 1.39 -15.67 -4.20
N ARG A 216 2.35 -16.22 -4.97
CA ARG A 216 2.16 -17.51 -5.66
C ARG A 216 2.19 -18.78 -4.79
N LYS A 217 2.85 -18.76 -3.63
CA LYS A 217 3.02 -19.96 -2.78
C LYS A 217 2.39 -19.84 -1.39
N GLY A 218 1.72 -18.71 -1.10
CA GLY A 218 1.12 -18.42 0.19
C GLY A 218 2.13 -17.95 1.25
N ALA A 219 1.61 -17.31 2.30
CA ALA A 219 2.40 -16.68 3.38
C ALA A 219 3.36 -17.64 4.10
N LEU A 220 3.02 -18.93 4.18
CA LEU A 220 3.85 -19.98 4.79
C LEU A 220 5.22 -20.12 4.10
N SER A 221 5.31 -19.83 2.80
CA SER A 221 6.54 -19.95 2.02
C SER A 221 7.66 -18.96 2.41
N VAL A 222 7.38 -18.00 3.30
CA VAL A 222 8.33 -16.97 3.75
C VAL A 222 8.49 -16.93 5.28
N LEU A 223 7.76 -17.83 5.97
CA LEU A 223 7.87 -18.07 7.40
C LEU A 223 8.94 -19.13 7.74
N GLU A 224 9.27 -20.00 6.78
CA GLU A 224 10.49 -20.84 6.78
C GLU A 224 11.75 -20.02 6.45
#